data_AF-A0A127SUI6-F1
#
_entry.id   AF-A0A127SUI6-F1
#
_cell.length_a   1.000
_cell.length_b   1.000
_cell.length_c   1.000
_cell.angle_alpha   90.00
_cell.angle_beta   90.00
_cell.angle_gamma   90.00
#
_symmetry.space_group_name_H-M   'P 1'
#
loop_
_entity.id
_entity.type
_entity.pdbx_description
1 polymer ?
#
loop_
_entity_poly.entity_id
_entity_poly.type
_entity_poly.pdbx_seq_one_letter_code
_entity_poly.pdbx_strand_id
1 'polypeptide(L)'
;MDKFDYGNKDISDWDGKTDLDDDPRDLKGFWLETSLKISPLEQVQLLNRLFSANENPMALPKLKELMLVYEDNNTGLKIYGKTGFGKVNGENT
;
A
#
# COMPACT_ATOMS: atom_id res chain seq x y z
N MET A 1 12.30 -5.37 0.51
CA MET A 1 11.61 -4.28 1.24
C MET A 1 12.56 -3.16 1.63
N ASP A 2 13.83 -3.43 1.90
CA ASP A 2 14.77 -2.44 2.44
C ASP A 2 15.01 -1.22 1.56
N LYS A 3 15.06 -1.42 0.23
CA LYS A 3 15.24 -0.32 -0.74
C LYS A 3 14.19 0.79 -0.61
N PHE A 4 12.96 0.42 -0.25
CA PHE A 4 11.84 1.34 -0.16
C PHE A 4 11.56 1.83 1.27
N ASP A 5 12.26 1.24 2.25
CA ASP A 5 12.07 1.52 3.66
C ASP A 5 10.59 1.42 4.09
N TYR A 6 9.96 0.29 3.74
CA TYR A 6 8.52 0.07 3.90
C TYR A 6 8.19 -0.42 5.32
N GLY A 7 7.96 0.54 6.23
CA GLY A 7 7.52 0.27 7.60
C GLY A 7 8.44 -0.69 8.36
N ASN A 8 7.86 -1.65 9.08
CA ASN A 8 8.60 -2.66 9.84
C ASN A 8 9.28 -3.73 8.96
N LYS A 9 8.96 -3.80 7.66
CA LYS A 9 9.52 -4.73 6.66
C LYS A 9 9.34 -6.22 7.02
N ASP A 10 8.42 -6.51 7.93
CA ASP A 10 8.18 -7.86 8.41
C ASP A 10 7.28 -8.60 7.41
N ILE A 11 7.81 -9.66 6.80
CA ILE A 11 7.10 -10.56 5.88
C ILE A 11 7.06 -11.99 6.44
N SER A 12 7.27 -12.14 7.75
CA SER A 12 7.39 -13.44 8.41
C SER A 12 6.10 -14.26 8.33
N ASP A 13 4.94 -13.60 8.33
CA ASP A 13 3.65 -14.26 8.13
C ASP A 13 3.20 -14.21 6.67
N TRP A 14 4.02 -14.78 5.78
CA TRP A 14 3.83 -14.75 4.33
C TRP A 14 2.41 -15.14 3.89
N ASP A 15 1.88 -16.22 4.46
CA ASP A 15 0.55 -16.79 4.15
C ASP A 15 -0.60 -16.13 4.94
N GLY A 16 -0.32 -15.13 5.79
CA GLY A 16 -1.31 -14.47 6.64
C GLY A 16 -1.98 -15.41 7.66
N LYS A 17 -1.25 -16.39 8.20
CA LYS A 17 -1.80 -17.40 9.13
C LYS A 17 -2.25 -16.82 10.48
N THR A 18 -1.74 -15.66 10.84
CA THR A 18 -2.08 -14.98 12.09
C THR A 18 -3.33 -14.11 11.97
N ASP A 19 -3.86 -13.93 10.75
CA ASP A 19 -5.17 -13.33 10.53
C ASP A 19 -6.26 -14.27 11.04
N LEU A 20 -7.05 -13.77 12.00
CA LEU A 20 -8.09 -14.50 12.71
C LEU A 20 -9.45 -14.45 12.01
N ASP A 21 -9.63 -13.64 10.96
CA ASP A 21 -10.87 -13.63 10.18
C ASP A 21 -11.04 -14.94 9.39
N ASP A 22 -12.29 -15.34 9.11
CA ASP A 22 -12.64 -16.64 8.50
C ASP A 22 -12.48 -16.65 6.97
N ASP A 23 -11.63 -15.78 6.44
CA ASP A 23 -11.40 -15.66 5.01
C ASP A 23 -10.63 -16.88 4.45
N PRO A 24 -10.91 -17.26 3.19
CA PRO A 24 -10.13 -18.27 2.48
C PRO A 24 -8.62 -17.99 2.54
N ARG A 25 -7.80 -19.03 2.75
CA ARG A 25 -6.34 -18.89 2.90
C ARG A 25 -5.66 -18.23 1.70
N ASP A 26 -6.20 -18.40 0.50
CA ASP A 26 -5.72 -17.81 -0.75
C ASP A 26 -6.04 -16.31 -0.88
N LEU A 27 -6.91 -15.78 -0.01
CA LEU A 27 -7.21 -14.35 0.09
C LEU A 27 -6.48 -13.67 1.26
N LYS A 28 -5.56 -14.38 1.93
CA LYS A 28 -4.73 -13.87 3.02
C LYS A 28 -3.30 -13.58 2.55
N GLY A 29 -2.57 -12.80 3.33
CA GLY A 29 -1.16 -12.53 3.09
C GLY A 29 -0.56 -11.59 4.13
N PHE A 30 0.78 -11.52 4.16
CA PHE A 30 1.53 -10.74 5.16
C PHE A 30 1.15 -9.24 5.26
N TRP A 31 0.52 -8.67 4.23
CA TRP A 31 0.13 -7.26 4.15
C TRP A 31 -1.32 -6.99 4.55
N LEU A 32 -2.11 -8.03 4.83
CA LEU A 32 -3.49 -7.93 5.32
C LEU A 32 -3.48 -8.26 6.82
N GLU A 33 -3.65 -7.26 7.68
CA GLU A 33 -3.84 -7.36 9.14
C GLU A 33 -2.93 -8.35 9.91
N THR A 34 -1.68 -8.53 9.47
CA THR A 34 -0.74 -9.49 10.07
C THR A 34 0.63 -8.89 10.38
N SER A 35 1.69 -9.40 9.75
CA SER A 35 3.08 -9.12 10.12
C SER A 35 3.55 -7.75 9.64
N LEU A 36 3.23 -7.37 8.39
CA LEU A 36 3.68 -6.11 7.81
C LEU A 36 2.88 -4.94 8.37
N LYS A 37 3.59 -3.95 8.93
CA LYS A 37 3.00 -2.73 9.48
C LYS A 37 3.73 -1.52 8.96
N ILE A 38 2.97 -0.48 8.64
CA ILE A 38 3.49 0.80 8.17
C ILE A 38 2.61 1.92 8.72
N SER A 39 3.22 2.95 9.28
CA SER A 39 2.52 4.14 9.78
C SER A 39 2.10 5.07 8.63
N PRO A 40 1.11 5.96 8.84
CA PRO A 40 0.74 6.96 7.84
C PRO A 40 1.92 7.86 7.40
N LEU A 41 2.82 8.21 8.32
CA LEU A 41 3.99 9.01 8.00
C LEU A 41 4.95 8.27 7.07
N GLU A 42 5.22 6.99 7.35
CA GLU A 42 6.08 6.14 6.51
C GLU A 42 5.47 5.94 5.12
N GLN A 43 4.13 5.80 5.01
CA GLN A 43 3.46 5.74 3.70
C GLN A 43 3.71 6.99 2.86
N VAL A 44 3.59 8.19 3.46
CA VAL A 44 3.84 9.46 2.74
C VAL A 44 5.31 9.57 2.31
N GLN A 45 6.24 9.22 3.19
CA GLN A 45 7.68 9.25 2.89
C GLN A 45 8.04 8.27 1.76
N LEU A 46 7.46 7.07 1.79
CA LEU A 46 7.59 6.08 0.72
C LEU A 46 7.11 6.64 -0.62
N LEU A 47 5.89 7.18 -0.68
CA LEU A 47 5.32 7.73 -1.92
C LEU A 47 6.19 8.87 -2.47
N ASN A 48 6.69 9.74 -1.58
CA ASN A 48 7.60 10.81 -1.97
C ASN A 48 8.89 10.26 -2.61
N ARG A 49 9.51 9.24 -2.02
CA ARG A 49 10.71 8.58 -2.59
C ARG A 49 10.39 7.91 -3.93
N LEU A 50 9.31 7.12 -3.98
CA LEU A 50 8.90 6.37 -5.17
C LEU A 50 8.69 7.27 -6.38
N PHE A 51 8.00 8.41 -6.19
CA PHE A 51 7.70 9.33 -7.29
C PHE A 51 8.78 10.36 -7.58
N SER A 52 9.76 10.55 -6.67
CA SER A 52 10.89 11.46 -6.89
C SER A 52 12.12 10.78 -7.50
N ALA A 53 12.36 9.51 -7.20
CA ALA A 53 13.62 8.85 -7.52
C ALA A 53 13.70 8.32 -8.97
N ASN A 54 12.60 8.39 -9.75
CA ASN A 54 12.49 7.94 -11.15
C ASN A 54 13.12 6.56 -11.43
N GLU A 55 13.16 5.68 -10.43
CA GLU A 55 13.97 4.45 -10.45
C GLU A 55 13.42 3.36 -11.36
N ASN A 56 12.15 3.47 -11.78
CA ASN A 56 11.53 2.57 -12.72
C ASN A 56 10.68 3.36 -13.72
N PRO A 57 11.30 3.87 -14.81
CA PRO A 57 10.65 4.73 -15.78
C PRO A 57 9.54 4.02 -16.56
N MET A 58 9.49 2.68 -16.54
CA MET A 58 8.44 1.90 -17.20
C MET A 58 7.25 1.61 -16.27
N ALA A 59 7.49 1.31 -14.99
CA ALA A 59 6.43 0.96 -14.05
C ALA A 59 5.74 2.18 -13.43
N LEU A 60 6.48 3.27 -13.15
CA LEU A 60 5.94 4.45 -12.49
C LEU A 60 4.84 5.16 -13.29
N PRO A 61 4.96 5.37 -14.62
CA PRO A 61 3.88 5.96 -15.41
C PRO A 61 2.61 5.11 -15.35
N LYS A 62 2.75 3.77 -15.44
CA LYS A 62 1.60 2.87 -15.38
C LYS A 62 0.94 2.87 -14.00
N LEU A 63 1.73 2.95 -12.93
CA LEU A 63 1.20 3.08 -11.57
C LEU A 63 0.40 4.38 -11.40
N LYS A 64 0.93 5.52 -11.88
CA LYS A 64 0.21 6.81 -11.83
C LYS A 64 -1.11 6.76 -12.59
N GLU A 65 -1.12 6.11 -13.76
CA GLU A 65 -2.33 5.91 -14.56
C GLU A 65 -3.39 5.12 -13.77
N LEU A 66 -3.01 4.00 -13.15
CA LEU A 66 -3.93 3.14 -12.39
C LEU A 66 -4.45 3.78 -11.10
N MET A 67 -3.67 4.67 -10.49
CA MET A 67 -4.04 5.34 -9.23
C MET A 67 -4.83 6.64 -9.43
N LEU A 68 -4.95 7.15 -10.66
CA LEU A 68 -5.65 8.42 -10.93
C LEU A 68 -7.14 8.27 -10.61
N VAL A 69 -7.62 9.01 -9.61
CA VAL A 69 -9.03 9.00 -9.17
C VAL A 69 -9.79 10.25 -9.59
N TYR A 70 -9.07 11.34 -9.87
CA TYR A 70 -9.66 12.61 -10.28
C TYR A 70 -8.67 13.43 -11.10
N GLU A 71 -9.16 14.06 -12.17
CA GLU A 71 -8.42 15.02 -12.99
C GLU A 71 -9.33 16.19 -13.35
N ASP A 72 -8.87 17.40 -13.06
CA ASP A 72 -9.47 18.63 -13.53
C ASP A 72 -8.62 19.24 -14.63
N ASN A 73 -9.11 19.17 -15.86
CA ASN A 73 -8.41 19.67 -17.04
C ASN A 73 -8.29 21.20 -17.07
N ASN A 74 -9.12 21.94 -16.31
CA ASN A 74 -9.07 23.40 -16.29
C ASN A 74 -7.97 23.92 -15.36
N THR A 75 -7.75 23.24 -14.23
CA THR A 75 -6.75 23.63 -13.23
C THR A 75 -5.46 22.82 -13.34
N GLY A 76 -5.49 21.67 -14.03
CA GLY A 76 -4.41 20.69 -14.06
C GLY A 76 -4.28 19.88 -12.77
N LEU A 77 -5.21 20.01 -11.82
CA LEU A 77 -5.20 19.24 -10.57
C LEU A 77 -5.45 17.77 -10.84
N LYS A 78 -4.62 16.90 -10.27
CA LYS A 78 -4.78 15.45 -10.33
C LYS A 78 -4.68 14.84 -8.93
N ILE A 79 -5.61 13.96 -8.59
CA ILE A 79 -5.63 13.23 -7.32
C ILE A 79 -5.37 11.76 -7.62
N TYR A 80 -4.42 11.18 -6.87
CA TYR A 80 -4.02 9.79 -6.98
C TYR A 80 -4.20 9.11 -5.63
N GLY A 81 -4.65 7.86 -5.63
CA GLY A 81 -4.78 7.13 -4.38
C GLY A 81 -5.21 5.69 -4.55
N LYS A 82 -5.14 4.95 -3.45
CA LYS A 82 -5.71 3.63 -3.29
C LYS A 82 -6.31 3.53 -1.90
N THR A 83 -7.49 2.94 -1.80
CA THR A 83 -8.16 2.67 -0.53
C THR A 83 -7.59 1.42 0.14
N GLY A 84 -7.57 1.41 1.46
CA GLY A 84 -7.37 0.23 2.30
C GLY A 84 -8.56 0.08 3.24
N PHE A 85 -8.90 -1.15 3.59
CA PHE A 85 -9.89 -1.49 4.59
C PHE A 85 -9.39 -2.72 5.32
N GLY A 86 -9.46 -2.69 6.64
CA GLY A 86 -9.02 -3.77 7.51
C GLY A 86 -9.99 -3.98 8.66
N LYS A 87 -9.86 -5.12 9.31
CA LYS A 87 -10.61 -5.43 10.52
C LYS A 87 -9.66 -6.04 11.53
N VAL A 88 -9.58 -5.44 12.71
CA VAL A 88 -8.70 -5.88 13.79
C VAL A 88 -9.57 -6.20 14.99
N ASN A 89 -9.49 -7.43 15.49
CA ASN A 89 -10.24 -7.88 16.67
C ASN A 89 -11.76 -7.65 16.59
N GLY A 90 -12.37 -7.71 15.40
CA GLY A 90 -13.81 -7.45 15.25
C GLY A 90 -14.16 -6.01 14.85
N GLU A 91 -13.21 -5.08 14.93
CA GLU A 91 -13.43 -3.66 14.69
C GLU A 91 -12.86 -3.21 13.35
N ASN A 92 -13.61 -2.39 12.63
CA ASN A 92 -13.16 -1.82 11.36
C ASN A 92 -12.06 -0.80 11.60
N THR A 93 -11.03 -0.84 10.76
CA THR A 93 -9.90 0.10 10.77
C THR A 93 -9.84 0.95 9.50
#